data_AF-A0A382Y7P0-F1
#
_entry.id   AF-A0A382Y7P0-F1
#
_cell.length_a   1.000
_cell.length_b   1.000
_cell.length_c   1.000
_cell.angle_alpha   90.00
_cell.angle_beta   90.00
_cell.angle_gamma   90.00
#
_symmetry.space_group_name_H-M   'P 1'
#
loop_
_entity.id
_entity.type
_entity.pdbx_description
1 polymer ?
#
loop_
_entity_poly.entity_id
_entity_poly.type
_entity_poly.pdbx_seq_one_letter_code
_entity_poly.pdbx_strand_id
1 'polypeptide(L)' 'LAVYELKFQTEVPYKVIINEAVELTKLYGADGAYKLINTSLDKIAKELRLLELAK' A
#
# COMPACT_ATOMS: atom_id res chain seq x y z
N LEU A 1 -8.92 2.21 -2.71
CA LEU A 1 -8.15 2.01 -3.95
C LEU A 1 -6.95 1.09 -3.71
N ALA A 2 -5.93 1.52 -2.96
CA ALA A 2 -4.73 0.70 -2.69
C ALA A 2 -4.98 -0.75 -2.23
N VAL A 3 -5.92 -0.98 -1.30
CA VAL A 3 -6.28 -2.34 -0.84
C VAL A 3 -6.89 -3.19 -1.96
N TYR A 4 -7.68 -2.57 -2.85
CA TYR A 4 -8.26 -3.26 -4.00
C TYR A 4 -7.15 -3.67 -4.98
N GLU A 5 -6.22 -2.78 -5.29
CA GLU A 5 -5.07 -3.07 -6.16
C GLU A 5 -4.18 -4.17 -5.56
N LEU A 6 -3.90 -4.08 -4.25
CA LEU A 6 -3.22 -5.14 -3.50
C LEU A 6 -3.95 -6.49 -3.61
N LYS A 7 -5.28 -6.52 -3.69
CA LYS A 7 -6.03 -7.77 -3.77
C LYS A 7 -6.13 -8.34 -5.19
N PHE A 8 -6.31 -7.48 -6.19
CA PHE A 8 -6.73 -7.91 -7.52
C PHE A 8 -5.70 -7.68 -8.64
N GLN A 9 -4.73 -6.77 -8.46
CA GLN A 9 -3.74 -6.44 -9.49
C GLN A 9 -2.38 -7.06 -9.18
N THR A 10 -2.26 -8.39 -9.31
CA THR A 10 -1.03 -9.14 -8.96
C THR A 10 0.18 -8.81 -9.83
N GLU A 11 -0.04 -8.21 -10.99
CA GLU A 11 1.01 -7.72 -11.89
C GLU A 11 1.75 -6.48 -11.37
N VAL A 12 1.11 -5.70 -10.49
CA VAL A 12 1.71 -4.50 -9.90
C VAL A 12 2.38 -4.88 -8.58
N PRO A 13 3.69 -4.56 -8.39
CA PRO A 13 4.39 -4.85 -7.15
C PRO A 13 3.79 -4.11 -5.97
N TYR A 14 3.59 -4.80 -4.84
CA TYR A 14 2.94 -4.22 -3.66
C TYR A 14 3.61 -2.92 -3.16
N LYS A 15 4.95 -2.80 -3.29
CA LYS A 15 5.69 -1.59 -2.89
C LYS A 15 5.31 -0.35 -3.70
N VAL A 16 5.01 -0.52 -4.99
CA VAL A 16 4.59 0.58 -5.87
C VAL A 16 3.25 1.12 -5.40
N ILE A 17 2.29 0.22 -5.17
CA ILE A 17 0.94 0.56 -4.68
C ILE A 17 1.00 1.31 -3.34
N ILE A 18 1.85 0.86 -2.40
CA ILE A 18 2.02 1.53 -1.10
C ILE A 18 2.62 2.92 -1.28
N ASN A 19 3.67 3.07 -2.10
CA ASN A 19 4.29 4.37 -2.35
C ASN A 19 3.31 5.37 -2.97
N GLU A 20 2.54 4.96 -3.97
CA GLU A 20 1.53 5.83 -4.59
C GLU A 20 0.45 6.26 -3.58
N ALA A 21 -0.04 5.33 -2.76
CA ALA A 21 -1.00 5.65 -1.71
C ALA A 21 -0.45 6.63 -0.66
N VAL A 22 0.83 6.49 -0.31
CA VAL A 22 1.53 7.40 0.62
C VAL A 22 1.69 8.79 0.01
N GLU A 23 2.15 8.89 -1.25
CA GLU A 23 2.30 10.16 -1.95
C GLU A 23 0.96 10.89 -2.15
N LEU A 24 -0.09 10.16 -2.54
CA LEU A 24 -1.46 10.72 -2.59
C LEU A 24 -1.91 11.25 -1.23
N THR A 25 -1.61 10.54 -0.15
CA THR A 25 -1.98 10.99 1.20
C THR A 25 -1.18 12.23 1.62
N LYS A 26 0.07 12.39 1.18
CA LYS A 26 0.82 13.63 1.41
C LYS A 26 0.24 14.83 0.65
N LEU A 27 -0.29 14.59 -0.55
CA LEU A 27 -0.88 15.64 -1.39
C LEU A 27 -2.27 16.08 -0.94
N TYR A 28 -3.10 15.14 -0.48
CA TYR A 28 -4.52 15.38 -0.22
C TYR A 28 -4.96 15.14 1.23
N GLY A 29 -4.11 14.54 2.06
CA GLY A 29 -4.42 14.20 3.45
C GLY A 29 -3.99 15.28 4.44
N ALA A 30 -4.39 15.10 5.69
CA ALA A 30 -3.89 15.91 6.80
C ALA A 30 -2.40 15.65 7.06
N ASP A 31 -1.71 16.64 7.65
CA ASP A 31 -0.30 16.50 7.99
C ASP A 31 -0.07 15.27 8.88
N GLY A 32 0.91 14.44 8.50
CA GLY A 32 1.21 13.18 9.19
C GLY A 32 0.29 11.99 8.90
N ALA A 33 -0.84 12.17 8.18
CA ALA A 33 -1.77 11.06 7.86
C ALA A 33 -1.11 9.95 7.02
N TYR A 34 -0.11 10.30 6.21
CA TYR A 34 0.64 9.36 5.38
C TYR A 34 1.33 8.25 6.20
N LYS A 35 1.71 8.52 7.47
CA LYS A 35 2.31 7.50 8.35
C LYS A 35 1.31 6.40 8.71
N LEU A 36 0.04 6.78 8.94
CA LEU A 36 -1.05 5.85 9.23
C LEU A 36 -1.34 4.98 8.01
N ILE A 37 -1.41 5.59 6.81
CA ILE A 37 -1.63 4.88 5.55
C ILE A 37 -0.50 3.90 5.28
N ASN A 38 0.75 4.33 5.41
CA ASN A 38 1.92 3.46 5.21
C ASN A 38 1.86 2.23 6.14
N THR A 39 1.63 2.44 7.43
CA THR A 39 1.59 1.35 8.42
C THR A 39 0.41 0.40 8.20
N SER A 40 -0.75 0.93 7.80
CA SER A 40 -1.94 0.14 7.52
C SER A 40 -1.76 -0.74 6.28
N LEU A 41 -1.26 -0.15 5.19
CA LEU A 41 -1.04 -0.89 3.94
C LEU A 41 0.10 -1.90 4.02
N ASP A 42 1.13 -1.65 4.83
CA ASP A 42 2.21 -2.61 5.07
C ASP A 42 1.67 -3.91 5.71
N LYS A 43 0.78 -3.79 6.70
CA LYS A 43 0.12 -4.95 7.33
C LYS A 43 -0.77 -5.70 6.35
N ILE A 44 -1.58 -4.97 5.58
CA ILE A 44 -2.50 -5.56 4.60
C ILE A 44 -1.73 -6.25 3.47
N ALA A 45 -0.64 -5.64 2.99
CA ALA A 45 0.21 -6.24 1.96
C ALA A 45 0.88 -7.53 2.46
N LYS A 46 1.26 -7.59 3.74
CA LYS A 46 1.76 -8.84 4.35
C LYS A 46 0.74 -9.96 4.34
N GLU A 47 -0.56 -9.67 4.43
CA GLU A 47 -1.60 -10.70 4.36
C GLU A 47 -1.99 -11.06 2.92
N LEU A 48 -2.10 -10.06 2.05
CA LEU A 48 -2.60 -10.25 0.67
C LEU A 48 -1.51 -10.65 -0.33
N ARG A 49 -0.24 -10.31 -0.08
CA ARG A 49 0.91 -10.51 -0.99
C ARG A 49 2.04 -11.33 -0.35
N LEU A 50 1.69 -12.28 0.52
CA LEU A 50 2.63 -13.24 1.14
C LEU A 50 3.60 -13.86 0.13
N LEU A 51 3.11 -14.21 -1.06
CA LEU A 51 3.90 -14.85 -2.13
C LEU A 51 4.96 -13.93 -2.75
N GLU A 52 4.75 -12.61 -2.76
CA GLU A 52 5.75 -11.65 -3.24
C GLU A 52 6.82 -11.37 -2.18
N LEU A 53 6.47 -11.48 -0.90
CA LEU A 53 7.39 -11.26 0.24
C LEU A 53 8.30 -12.47 0.52
N ALA A 54 7.90 -13.66 0.06
CA ALA A 54 8.65 -14.90 0.21
C ALA A 54 9.70 -15.13 -0.89
N LYS A 55 9.79 -14.23 -1.87
CA LYS A 55 10.86 -14.17 -2.88
C LYS A 55 12.02 -13.31 -2.40
#